data_AF-A0A0F2RCN8-F1
#
_entry.id   AF-A0A0F2RCN8-F1
#
_cell.length_a   1.000
_cell.length_b   1.000
_cell.length_c   1.000
_cell.angle_alpha   90.00
_cell.angle_beta   90.00
_cell.angle_gamma   90.00
#
_symmetry.space_group_name_H-M   'P 1'
#
loop_
_entity.id
_entity.type
_entity.pdbx_description
1 polymer ?
#
loop_
_entity_poly.entity_id
_entity_poly.type
_entity_poly.pdbx_seq_one_letter_code
_entity_poly.pdbx_strand_id
1 'polypeptide(L)' 'MTLNLEPNFANPDDFYERLIETHRGLSDAQSADVNAKLVLLLSNHIGDMAILTQAMDIAREGHEAQE' A
#
# COMPACT_ATOMS: atom_id res chain seq x y z
N MET A 1 12.00 -0.91 13.60
CA MET A 1 10.95 0.01 14.13
C MET A 1 9.60 -0.72 14.12
N THR A 2 8.51 -0.16 14.67
CA THR A 2 7.16 -0.75 14.61
C THR A 2 6.37 -0.11 13.45
N LEU A 3 5.49 -0.88 12.81
CA LEU A 3 4.60 -0.37 11.76
C LEU A 3 3.68 0.74 12.31
N ASN A 4 3.56 1.86 11.60
CA ASN A 4 2.61 2.92 11.94
C ASN A 4 1.27 2.67 11.24
N LEU A 5 0.19 2.59 12.02
CA LEU A 5 -1.18 2.40 11.53
C LEU A 5 -2.04 3.67 11.66
N GLU A 6 -1.48 4.74 12.20
CA GLU A 6 -2.17 6.02 12.37
C GLU A 6 -2.03 6.90 11.11
N PRO A 7 -2.94 7.88 10.92
CA PRO A 7 -2.81 8.85 9.84
C PRO A 7 -1.46 9.56 9.88
N ASN A 8 -0.67 9.39 8.82
CA ASN A 8 0.71 9.90 8.76
C ASN A 8 0.97 10.89 7.61
N PHE A 9 -0.08 11.27 6.86
CA PHE A 9 0.02 12.27 5.80
C PHE A 9 -0.35 13.66 6.33
N ALA A 10 0.49 14.65 6.04
CA ALA A 10 0.20 16.05 6.37
C ALA A 10 -1.01 16.59 5.58
N ASN A 11 -1.17 16.14 4.35
CA ASN A 11 -2.35 16.39 3.53
C ASN A 11 -2.81 15.08 2.85
N PRO A 12 -3.76 14.34 3.44
CA PRO A 12 -4.27 13.10 2.86
C PRO A 12 -4.90 13.29 1.48
N ASP A 13 -5.56 14.43 1.25
CA ASP A 13 -6.33 14.68 0.02
C ASP A 13 -5.41 14.73 -1.21
N ASP A 14 -4.26 15.41 -1.11
CA ASP A 14 -3.28 15.49 -2.20
C ASP A 14 -2.74 14.09 -2.57
N PHE A 15 -2.54 13.23 -1.57
CA PHE A 15 -2.11 11.86 -1.81
C PHE A 15 -3.19 11.05 -2.54
N TYR A 16 -4.44 11.14 -2.09
CA TYR A 16 -5.56 10.43 -2.72
C TYR A 16 -5.79 10.91 -4.15
N GLU A 17 -5.74 12.22 -4.41
CA GLU A 17 -5.85 12.76 -5.76
C GLU A 17 -4.77 12.18 -6.67
N ARG A 18 -3.51 12.22 -6.24
CA ARG A 18 -2.39 11.69 -7.02
C ARG A 18 -2.50 10.20 -7.26
N LEU A 19 -3.01 9.44 -6.29
CA LEU A 19 -3.25 8.00 -6.46
C LEU A 19 -4.32 7.75 -7.52
N ILE A 20 -5.46 8.44 -7.45
CA ILE A 20 -6.54 8.34 -8.45
C ILE A 20 -6.02 8.68 -9.85
N GLU A 21 -5.25 9.77 -9.98
CA GLU A 21 -4.67 10.16 -11.26
C GLU A 21 -3.72 9.10 -11.83
N THR A 22 -2.94 8.44 -10.97
CA THR A 22 -2.00 7.38 -11.38
C THR A 22 -2.74 6.18 -12.00
N HIS A 23 -3.98 5.92 -11.58
CA HIS A 23 -4.81 4.83 -12.11
C HIS A 23 -5.74 5.24 -13.25
N ARG A 24 -5.86 6.55 -13.55
CA ARG A 24 -6.84 7.04 -14.54
C ARG A 24 -6.57 6.46 -15.93
N GLY A 25 -7.59 5.82 -16.50
CA GLY A 25 -7.53 5.25 -17.86
C GLY A 25 -6.87 3.87 -17.94
N LEU A 26 -6.50 3.26 -16.81
CA LEU A 26 -5.98 1.89 -16.75
C LEU A 26 -7.13 0.89 -16.61
N SER A 27 -6.95 -0.30 -17.18
CA SER A 27 -7.79 -1.46 -16.85
C SER A 27 -7.49 -1.97 -15.44
N ASP A 28 -8.35 -2.85 -14.91
CA ASP A 28 -8.14 -3.47 -13.59
C ASP A 28 -6.81 -4.22 -13.52
N ALA A 29 -6.45 -4.95 -14.58
CA ALA A 29 -5.18 -5.68 -14.65
C ALA A 29 -3.96 -4.74 -14.68
N GLN A 30 -4.06 -3.62 -15.39
CA GLN A 30 -2.99 -2.60 -15.40
C GLN A 30 -2.88 -1.88 -14.06
N SER A 31 -4.01 -1.58 -13.42
CA SER A 31 -4.05 -1.01 -12.07
C SER A 31 -3.43 -1.95 -11.03
N ALA A 32 -3.67 -3.26 -11.14
CA ALA A 32 -3.03 -4.26 -10.28
C ALA A 32 -1.50 -4.30 -10.47
N ASP A 33 -1.01 -4.21 -11.71
CA ASP A 33 0.43 -4.13 -12.01
C ASP A 33 1.07 -2.85 -11.43
N VAL A 34 0.39 -1.71 -11.57
CA VAL A 34 0.83 -0.44 -10.94
C VAL A 34 0.90 -0.58 -9.42
N ASN A 35 -0.11 -1.16 -8.79
CA ASN A 35 -0.12 -1.39 -7.34
C ASN A 35 1.02 -2.30 -6.90
N ALA A 36 1.27 -3.41 -7.60
CA ALA A 36 2.37 -4.31 -7.28
C ALA A 36 3.73 -3.59 -7.37
N LYS A 37 3.95 -2.79 -8.41
CA LYS A 37 5.16 -1.95 -8.56
C LYS A 37 5.30 -0.93 -7.44
N LEU A 38 4.20 -0.24 -7.10
CA LEU A 38 4.19 0.76 -6.02
C LEU A 38 4.53 0.12 -4.68
N VAL A 39 3.95 -1.04 -4.36
CA VAL A 39 4.26 -1.80 -3.14
C VAL A 39 5.75 -2.14 -3.07
N LEU A 40 6.36 -2.61 -4.17
CA LEU A 40 7.80 -2.94 -4.20
C LEU A 40 8.68 -1.69 -4.02
N LEU A 41 8.33 -0.58 -4.66
CA LEU A 41 9.06 0.68 -4.53
C LEU A 41 9.02 1.22 -3.10
N LEU A 42 7.84 1.21 -2.47
CA LEU A 42 7.66 1.63 -1.09
C LEU A 42 8.37 0.68 -0.12
N SER A 43 8.33 -0.63 -0.39
CA SER A 43 9.03 -1.63 0.41
C SER A 43 10.54 -1.41 0.38
N ASN A 44 11.10 -1.10 -0.80
CA ASN A 44 12.51 -0.75 -0.95
C ASN A 44 12.85 0.58 -0.24
N HIS A 45 11.95 1.55 -0.25
CA HIS A 45 12.14 2.81 0.48
C HIS A 45 12.15 2.61 2.00
N ILE A 46 11.28 1.74 2.52
CA ILE A 46 11.20 1.40 3.95
C ILE A 46 12.45 0.62 4.40
N GLY A 47 12.87 -0.40 3.66
CA GLY A 47 14.12 -1.15 3.89
C GLY A 47 14.20 -1.97 5.18
N ASP A 48 13.23 -1.87 6.09
CA ASP A 48 13.15 -2.61 7.36
C ASP A 48 12.25 -3.85 7.22
N MET A 49 12.87 -5.04 7.14
CA MET A 49 12.14 -6.31 7.02
C MET A 49 11.18 -6.59 8.17
N ALA A 50 11.42 -6.08 9.38
CA ALA A 50 10.50 -6.30 10.50
C ALA A 50 9.19 -5.52 10.29
N ILE A 51 9.27 -4.29 9.75
CA ILE A 51 8.10 -3.49 9.38
C ILE A 51 7.35 -4.18 8.22
N LEU A 52 8.08 -4.63 7.20
CA LEU A 52 7.47 -5.27 6.03
C LEU A 52 6.76 -6.57 6.40
N THR A 53 7.35 -7.40 7.26
CA THR A 53 6.71 -8.63 7.75
C THR A 53 5.43 -8.32 8.52
N GLN A 54 5.47 -7.37 9.48
CA GLN A 54 4.27 -6.95 10.21
C GLN A 54 3.16 -6.46 9.27
N ALA A 55 3.51 -5.68 8.24
CA ALA A 55 2.54 -5.19 7.26
C ALA A 55 1.91 -6.34 6.45
N MET A 56 2.71 -7.33 6.03
CA MET A 56 2.22 -8.50 5.28
C MET A 56 1.32 -9.40 6.13
N ASP A 57 1.67 -9.61 7.40
CA ASP A 57 0.88 -10.42 8.33
C ASP A 57 -0.49 -9.77 8.56
N ILE A 58 -0.53 -8.47 8.89
CA ILE A 58 -1.79 -7.72 9.07
C ILE A 58 -2.63 -7.68 7.79
N ALA A 59 -2.00 -7.45 6.63
CA ALA A 59 -2.71 -7.43 5.34
C ALA A 59 -3.35 -8.80 5.03
N ARG A 60 -2.71 -9.91 5.44
CA ARG A 60 -3.24 -11.27 5.25
C ARG A 60 -4.37 -11.60 6.24
N GLU A 61 -4.29 -11.14 7.48
CA GLU A 61 -5.34 -11.33 8.50
C GLU A 61 -6.67 -10.70 8.07
N GLY A 62 -6.64 -9.53 7.41
CA GLY A 62 -7.84 -8.89 6.84
C GLY A 62 -8.52 -9.69 5.70
N HIS A 63 -7.91 -10.78 5.25
CA HIS A 63 -8.44 -11.70 4.25
C HIS A 63 -8.78 -13.09 4.81
N GLU A 64 -8.71 -13.31 6.13
CA GLU A 64 -9.34 -14.47 6.74
C GLU A 64 -10.84 -14.37 6.47
N ALA A 65 -11.30 -15.23 5.55
CA ALA A 65 -12.67 -15.29 5.10
C ALA A 65 -13.58 -15.34 6.33
N GLN A 66 -14.60 -14.48 6.32
CA GLN A 66 -15.78 -14.73 7.13
C GLN A 66 -16.29 -16.12 6.76
N GLU A 67 -15.97 -17.13 7.58
CA GLU A 67 -16.66 -18.43 7.61
C GLU A 67 -18.01 -18.29 8.34
#